data_AF-A0A1S8TPZ4-F1
#
_entry.id   AF-A0A1S8TPZ4-F1
#
_cell.length_a   1.000
_cell.length_b   1.000
_cell.length_c   1.000
_cell.angle_alpha   90.00
_cell.angle_beta   90.00
_cell.angle_gamma   90.00
#
_symmetry.space_group_name_H-M   'P 1'
#
loop_
_entity.id
_entity.type
_entity.pdbx_description
1 polymer ?
#
loop_
_entity_poly.entity_id
_entity_poly.type
_entity_poly.pdbx_seq_one_letter_code
_entity_poly.pdbx_strand_id
1 'polypeptide(L)'
;MKILGEHMYKQITSIFRILKNERWDEQKGAYFHKERDWMLRTESIAGVMEDYGVFNGFEWEKVKEITEKIFHEYDNDIDVLGEFCSKYSDYEEYNSYLGFNWKQFSENVKYYGRFNNKQNYEMLKKFDKLIKEFTISFKDKSMYRARINVRDMAERDKNKYGEILGPAPSGLCKENRLSPKGISYMYLAESINTALAECRAITGDKALIGEFVPKRELFLFDLSKDDFCHSIFDENFDGMYDCYALVLQKISKEISRPIGNNEDTLKYIPSQVFAEYIRDKGLDGIIYKSSLSSKKNYVLFYGADESNKFVLGSKIPCFKEIVELKDYQYVKILPLDIKYVCEKTLPFMDCFDD
;
A
#
# COMPACT_ATOMS: atom_id res chain seq x y z
N MET A 1 -6.04 32.86 -18.64
CA MET A 1 -6.00 31.78 -17.63
C MET A 1 -4.94 30.71 -17.94
N LYS A 2 -4.80 30.19 -19.18
CA LYS A 2 -3.65 29.33 -19.57
C LYS A 2 -2.26 30.00 -19.41
N ILE A 3 -2.16 31.28 -19.79
CA ILE A 3 -0.92 32.07 -19.73
C ILE A 3 -0.49 32.43 -18.29
N LEU A 4 -1.46 32.55 -17.37
CA LEU A 4 -1.20 32.84 -15.95
C LEU A 4 -0.56 31.63 -15.24
N GLY A 5 -0.93 30.41 -15.63
CA GLY A 5 -0.28 29.18 -15.17
C GLY A 5 1.18 29.08 -15.61
N GLU A 6 1.49 29.38 -16.88
CA GLU A 6 2.87 29.27 -17.42
C GLU A 6 3.86 30.30 -16.85
N HIS A 7 3.41 31.53 -16.58
CA HIS A 7 4.27 32.57 -16.00
C HIS A 7 4.59 32.29 -14.53
N MET A 8 3.57 31.90 -13.77
CA MET A 8 3.69 31.53 -12.37
C MET A 8 4.48 30.21 -12.22
N TYR A 9 4.30 29.26 -13.15
CA TYR A 9 5.11 28.06 -13.34
C TYR A 9 6.59 28.40 -13.50
N LYS A 10 6.99 29.22 -14.49
CA LYS A 10 8.41 29.57 -14.72
C LYS A 10 9.08 30.23 -13.50
N GLN A 11 8.35 31.07 -12.77
CA GLN A 11 8.88 31.77 -11.60
C GLN A 11 9.01 30.84 -10.38
N ILE A 12 8.03 29.98 -10.13
CA ILE A 12 8.07 28.98 -9.04
C ILE A 12 9.15 27.91 -9.31
N THR A 13 9.30 27.44 -10.56
CA THR A 13 10.32 26.43 -10.93
C THR A 13 11.75 26.99 -10.84
N SER A 14 11.96 28.28 -11.11
CA SER A 14 13.27 28.93 -10.93
C SER A 14 13.67 28.99 -9.45
N ILE A 15 12.70 29.21 -8.55
CA ILE A 15 12.93 29.33 -7.11
C ILE A 15 13.19 27.98 -6.47
N PHE A 16 12.45 26.93 -6.82
CA PHE A 16 12.73 25.59 -6.27
C PHE A 16 14.05 24.98 -6.76
N ARG A 17 14.56 25.39 -7.93
CA ARG A 17 15.93 25.04 -8.37
C ARG A 17 17.02 25.72 -7.54
N ILE A 18 16.75 26.93 -7.04
CA ILE A 18 17.63 27.71 -6.15
C ILE A 18 17.62 27.09 -4.73
N LEU A 19 16.45 26.71 -4.21
CA LEU A 19 16.26 26.12 -2.88
C LEU A 19 16.94 24.74 -2.71
N LYS A 20 17.10 23.96 -3.79
CA LYS A 20 17.68 22.60 -3.75
C LYS A 20 19.17 22.56 -3.32
N ASN A 21 19.84 23.71 -3.26
CA ASN A 21 21.25 23.86 -2.87
C ASN A 21 21.46 24.56 -1.52
N GLU A 22 20.41 24.77 -0.74
CA GLU A 22 20.48 25.50 0.53
C GLU A 22 21.03 24.64 1.68
N ARG A 23 21.76 25.29 2.59
CA ARG A 23 22.20 24.70 3.86
C ARG A 23 21.70 25.56 5.02
N TRP A 24 21.08 24.91 6.00
CA TRP A 24 20.69 25.51 7.27
C TRP A 24 21.92 25.81 8.13
N ASP A 25 22.04 27.02 8.68
CA ASP A 25 23.09 27.41 9.62
C ASP A 25 22.48 27.64 11.02
N GLU A 26 22.69 26.67 11.92
CA GLU A 26 22.12 26.67 13.27
C GLU A 26 22.59 27.84 14.15
N GLN A 27 23.79 28.39 13.92
CA GLN A 27 24.28 29.51 14.73
C GLN A 27 23.62 30.84 14.35
N LYS A 28 23.12 30.93 13.12
CA LYS A 28 22.51 32.15 12.57
C LYS A 28 20.99 32.06 12.42
N GLY A 29 20.42 30.87 12.59
CA GLY A 29 18.97 30.63 12.54
C GLY A 29 18.35 30.93 11.18
N ALA A 30 19.07 30.70 10.08
CA ALA A 30 18.62 31.02 8.73
C ALA A 30 19.18 30.06 7.68
N TYR A 31 18.48 29.97 6.53
CA TYR A 31 19.00 29.32 5.33
C TYR A 31 19.90 30.28 4.56
N PHE A 32 20.99 29.76 4.00
CA PHE A 32 21.90 30.55 3.17
C PHE A 32 22.07 29.90 1.80
N HIS A 33 21.76 30.67 0.76
CA HIS A 33 21.97 30.31 -0.63
C HIS A 33 23.18 31.07 -1.20
N LYS A 34 24.02 30.40 -2.00
CA LYS A 34 25.15 31.03 -2.69
C LYS A 34 24.92 31.00 -4.19
N GLU A 35 24.54 32.14 -4.74
CA GLU A 35 24.58 32.40 -6.18
C GLU A 35 25.35 33.70 -6.44
N ARG A 36 26.38 33.63 -7.29
CA ARG A 36 27.15 34.76 -7.83
C ARG A 36 27.53 35.83 -6.79
N ASP A 37 28.60 35.61 -6.02
CA ASP A 37 29.27 36.59 -5.15
C ASP A 37 28.44 37.34 -4.08
N TRP A 38 27.15 37.02 -3.89
CA TRP A 38 26.34 37.51 -2.77
C TRP A 38 25.59 36.37 -2.07
N MET A 39 25.16 36.62 -0.83
CA MET A 39 24.45 35.69 0.03
C MET A 39 23.07 36.26 0.35
N LEU A 40 22.01 35.50 0.06
CA LEU A 40 20.65 35.80 0.50
C LEU A 40 20.43 35.22 1.90
N ARG A 41 20.03 36.07 2.85
CA ARG A 41 19.62 35.66 4.20
C ARG A 41 18.09 35.59 4.19
N THR A 42 17.53 34.39 4.35
CA THR A 42 16.06 34.25 4.38
C THR A 42 15.62 33.50 5.62
N GLU A 43 14.67 34.07 6.35
CA GLU A 43 14.09 33.48 7.57
C GLU A 43 12.91 32.53 7.26
N SER A 44 12.39 32.55 6.02
CA SER A 44 11.35 31.66 5.52
C SER A 44 11.30 31.60 3.97
N ILE A 45 10.73 30.52 3.40
CA ILE A 45 10.51 30.34 1.95
C ILE A 45 9.61 31.45 1.38
N ALA A 46 8.70 31.99 2.19
CA ALA A 46 7.86 33.13 1.84
C ALA A 46 8.66 34.39 1.50
N GLY A 47 9.70 34.69 2.30
CA GLY A 47 10.59 35.82 2.06
C GLY A 47 11.41 35.63 0.78
N VAL A 48 11.84 34.40 0.49
CA VAL A 48 12.48 34.06 -0.79
C VAL A 48 11.53 34.35 -1.97
N MET A 49 10.25 34.00 -1.84
CA MET A 49 9.27 34.21 -2.92
C MET A 49 8.91 35.69 -3.11
N GLU A 50 8.90 36.48 -2.04
CA GLU A 50 8.67 37.92 -2.07
C GLU A 50 9.84 38.69 -2.70
N ASP A 51 11.09 38.37 -2.33
CA ASP A 51 12.31 38.98 -2.88
C ASP A 51 12.48 38.75 -4.39
N TYR A 52 11.92 37.64 -4.90
CA TYR A 52 11.92 37.32 -6.33
C TYR A 52 10.66 37.81 -7.07
N GLY A 53 9.79 38.55 -6.39
CA GLY A 53 8.61 39.17 -6.98
C GLY A 53 7.55 38.18 -7.46
N VAL A 54 7.50 36.96 -6.91
CA VAL A 54 6.52 35.91 -7.25
C VAL A 54 5.09 36.38 -7.03
N PHE A 55 4.91 37.21 -6.01
CA PHE A 55 3.62 37.74 -5.61
C PHE A 55 3.36 39.16 -6.13
N ASN A 56 4.19 39.68 -7.04
CA ASN A 56 3.96 41.00 -7.60
C ASN A 56 2.61 41.05 -8.34
N GLY A 57 1.74 41.97 -7.92
CA GLY A 57 0.37 42.11 -8.42
C GLY A 57 -0.67 41.35 -7.60
N PHE A 58 -0.29 40.67 -6.52
CA PHE A 58 -1.21 40.09 -5.55
C PHE A 58 -1.27 40.98 -4.30
N GLU A 59 -2.47 41.12 -3.72
CA GLU A 59 -2.64 41.83 -2.45
C GLU A 59 -2.02 41.03 -1.30
N TRP A 60 -1.36 41.73 -0.37
CA TRP A 60 -0.60 41.15 0.73
C TRP A 60 -1.40 40.16 1.60
N GLU A 61 -2.69 40.42 1.82
CA GLU A 61 -3.57 39.51 2.57
C GLU A 61 -3.73 38.14 1.86
N LYS A 62 -3.72 38.15 0.52
CA LYS A 62 -3.84 36.96 -0.34
C LYS A 62 -2.55 36.15 -0.38
N VAL A 63 -1.41 36.85 -0.38
CA VAL A 63 -0.07 36.25 -0.28
C VAL A 63 0.10 35.56 1.07
N LYS A 64 -0.30 36.24 2.14
CA LYS A 64 -0.26 35.72 3.50
C LYS A 64 -1.14 34.47 3.66
N GLU A 65 -2.36 34.48 3.12
CA GLU A 65 -3.24 33.31 3.11
C GLU A 65 -2.64 32.10 2.37
N ILE A 66 -2.09 32.31 1.16
CA ILE A 66 -1.47 31.25 0.35
C ILE A 66 -0.26 30.65 1.07
N THR A 67 0.55 31.52 1.68
CA THR A 67 1.77 31.14 2.38
C THR A 67 1.46 30.40 3.68
N GLU A 68 0.52 30.90 4.49
CA GLU A 68 0.11 30.25 5.74
C GLU A 68 -0.51 28.87 5.45
N LYS A 69 -1.26 28.68 4.35
CA LYS A 69 -1.84 27.37 4.00
C LYS A 69 -0.84 26.37 3.44
N ILE A 70 0.10 26.81 2.58
CA ILE A 70 1.15 25.92 2.05
C ILE A 70 2.09 25.46 3.16
N PHE A 71 2.39 26.30 4.15
CA PHE A 71 3.46 26.04 5.12
C PHE A 71 3.00 25.61 6.51
N HIS A 72 1.75 25.87 6.92
CA HIS A 72 1.24 25.44 8.24
C HIS A 72 0.71 23.98 8.24
N GLU A 73 0.59 23.34 7.07
CA GLU A 73 0.07 21.99 6.84
C GLU A 73 1.11 20.95 6.36
N TYR A 74 2.40 21.19 6.58
CA TYR A 74 3.46 20.20 6.32
C TYR A 74 3.37 18.92 7.19
N ASP A 75 2.33 18.81 8.03
CA ASP A 75 2.04 17.64 8.88
C ASP A 75 0.80 16.84 8.39
N ASN A 76 0.07 17.29 7.36
CA ASN A 76 -1.11 16.60 6.81
C ASN A 76 -1.23 16.73 5.27
N ASP A 77 -0.41 15.97 4.55
CA ASP A 77 -0.20 15.91 3.09
C ASP A 77 -1.43 15.73 2.14
N ILE A 78 -2.69 15.85 2.58
CA ILE A 78 -3.87 15.68 1.68
C ILE A 78 -4.73 16.92 1.53
N ASP A 79 -4.85 17.76 2.56
CA ASP A 79 -5.76 18.90 2.49
C ASP A 79 -5.23 19.97 1.52
N VAL A 80 -3.91 20.13 1.42
CA VAL A 80 -3.25 21.06 0.49
C VAL A 80 -3.49 20.72 -0.99
N LEU A 81 -3.41 19.46 -1.41
CA LEU A 81 -3.65 19.07 -2.81
C LEU A 81 -5.14 19.08 -3.15
N GLY A 82 -6.01 18.72 -2.20
CA GLY A 82 -7.46 18.87 -2.34
C GLY A 82 -7.89 20.33 -2.47
N GLU A 83 -7.34 21.22 -1.65
CA GLU A 83 -7.56 22.67 -1.75
C GLU A 83 -6.92 23.29 -2.99
N PHE A 84 -5.73 22.84 -3.40
CA PHE A 84 -5.11 23.32 -4.63
C PHE A 84 -5.94 22.93 -5.87
N CYS A 85 -6.36 21.67 -5.98
CA CYS A 85 -7.27 21.22 -7.04
C CYS A 85 -8.63 21.93 -6.98
N SER A 86 -9.12 22.30 -5.79
CA SER A 86 -10.39 23.03 -5.60
C SER A 86 -10.47 24.40 -6.27
N LYS A 87 -9.33 25.09 -6.38
CA LYS A 87 -9.29 26.49 -6.78
C LYS A 87 -9.03 26.68 -8.28
N TYR A 88 -8.57 25.62 -8.95
CA TYR A 88 -8.10 25.65 -10.34
C TYR A 88 -8.79 24.63 -11.26
N SER A 89 -9.70 23.79 -10.75
CA SER A 89 -10.66 23.01 -11.54
C SER A 89 -12.01 23.74 -11.63
N ASP A 90 -12.81 23.46 -12.66
CA ASP A 90 -14.15 24.06 -12.79
C ASP A 90 -15.02 23.70 -11.57
N TYR A 91 -15.83 24.65 -11.08
CA TYR A 91 -16.54 24.55 -9.79
C TYR A 91 -17.54 23.37 -9.69
N GLU A 92 -18.00 22.81 -10.82
CA GLU A 92 -18.78 21.56 -10.85
C GLU A 92 -17.90 20.31 -10.70
N GLU A 93 -16.69 20.35 -11.24
CA GLU A 93 -15.68 19.30 -11.09
C GLU A 93 -15.27 19.20 -9.62
N TYR A 94 -15.08 20.35 -8.94
CA TYR A 94 -14.81 20.49 -7.49
C TYR A 94 -15.76 19.70 -6.57
N ASN A 95 -17.07 19.72 -6.81
CA ASN A 95 -18.02 18.93 -6.01
C ASN A 95 -17.84 17.41 -6.19
N SER A 96 -17.28 16.97 -7.32
CA SER A 96 -16.86 15.59 -7.56
C SER A 96 -15.57 15.22 -6.80
N TYR A 97 -14.64 16.17 -6.66
CA TYR A 97 -13.41 16.05 -5.84
C TYR A 97 -13.72 15.91 -4.34
N LEU A 98 -14.60 16.76 -3.79
CA LEU A 98 -15.08 16.66 -2.40
C LEU A 98 -15.94 15.41 -2.14
N GLY A 99 -16.58 14.86 -3.18
CA GLY A 99 -17.45 13.68 -3.08
C GLY A 99 -16.70 12.36 -2.87
N PHE A 100 -15.37 12.36 -2.74
CA PHE A 100 -14.62 11.17 -2.35
C PHE A 100 -13.87 11.38 -1.05
N ASN A 101 -14.51 10.98 0.04
CA ASN A 101 -13.90 11.01 1.36
C ASN A 101 -13.75 9.58 1.88
N TRP A 102 -12.53 9.04 1.87
CA TRP A 102 -12.24 7.71 2.42
C TRP A 102 -12.69 7.56 3.88
N LYS A 103 -12.68 8.65 4.66
CA LYS A 103 -13.20 8.66 6.03
C LYS A 103 -14.71 8.43 6.05
N GLN A 104 -15.48 9.12 5.19
CA GLN A 104 -16.93 8.91 5.08
C GLN A 104 -17.25 7.50 4.57
N PHE A 105 -16.53 7.01 3.55
CA PHE A 105 -16.64 5.61 3.11
C PHE A 105 -16.40 4.65 4.27
N SER A 106 -15.31 4.87 5.01
CA SER A 106 -14.91 4.05 6.15
C SER A 106 -15.96 4.07 7.27
N GLU A 107 -16.52 5.22 7.61
CA GLU A 107 -17.60 5.35 8.59
C GLU A 107 -18.87 4.65 8.11
N ASN A 108 -19.23 4.82 6.83
CA ASN A 108 -20.40 4.20 6.23
C ASN A 108 -20.34 2.66 6.27
N VAL A 109 -19.22 2.05 5.85
CA VAL A 109 -19.08 0.59 5.85
C VAL A 109 -18.97 -0.01 7.27
N LYS A 110 -18.48 0.78 8.23
CA LYS A 110 -18.37 0.37 9.64
C LYS A 110 -19.74 0.38 10.33
N TYR A 111 -20.52 1.44 10.15
CA TYR A 111 -21.67 1.73 11.03
C TYR A 111 -23.05 1.76 10.33
N TYR A 112 -23.13 1.91 9.01
CA TYR A 112 -24.39 2.21 8.32
C TYR A 112 -24.76 1.20 7.24
N GLY A 113 -23.97 1.10 6.16
CA GLY A 113 -24.31 0.29 4.99
C GLY A 113 -23.11 -0.35 4.34
N ARG A 114 -22.87 -1.64 4.62
CA ARG A 114 -21.70 -2.39 4.16
C ARG A 114 -21.91 -3.12 2.82
N PHE A 115 -22.94 -3.96 2.73
CA PHE A 115 -23.04 -4.98 1.66
C PHE A 115 -23.76 -4.53 0.38
N ASN A 116 -24.90 -3.84 0.50
CA ASN A 116 -25.72 -3.44 -0.64
C ASN A 116 -25.90 -1.92 -0.68
N ASN A 117 -24.78 -1.20 -0.74
CA ASN A 117 -24.78 0.25 -0.73
C ASN A 117 -24.22 0.78 -2.06
N LYS A 118 -25.11 1.37 -2.88
CA LYS A 118 -24.75 1.92 -4.19
C LYS A 118 -23.71 3.04 -4.09
N GLN A 119 -23.75 3.86 -3.05
CA GLN A 119 -22.80 4.96 -2.86
C GLN A 119 -21.38 4.42 -2.64
N ASN A 120 -21.22 3.36 -1.84
CA ASN A 120 -19.92 2.68 -1.69
C ASN A 120 -19.37 2.22 -3.04
N TYR A 121 -20.20 1.58 -3.85
CA TYR A 121 -19.78 1.10 -5.16
C TYR A 121 -19.38 2.23 -6.11
N GLU A 122 -20.17 3.31 -6.19
CA GLU A 122 -19.82 4.50 -6.99
C GLU A 122 -18.54 5.19 -6.50
N MET A 123 -18.28 5.19 -5.19
CA MET A 123 -17.02 5.68 -4.64
C MET A 123 -15.83 4.81 -5.07
N LEU A 124 -15.97 3.49 -5.01
CA LEU A 124 -14.90 2.55 -5.37
C LEU A 124 -14.57 2.58 -6.87
N LYS A 125 -15.56 2.85 -7.74
CA LYS A 125 -15.35 3.07 -9.18
C LYS A 125 -14.35 4.17 -9.52
N LYS A 126 -14.20 5.16 -8.65
CA LYS A 126 -13.21 6.25 -8.84
C LYS A 126 -11.78 5.72 -8.93
N PHE A 127 -11.50 4.53 -8.39
CA PHE A 127 -10.20 3.87 -8.48
C PHE A 127 -10.01 3.02 -9.72
N ASP A 128 -10.99 2.83 -10.61
CA ASP A 128 -10.89 1.86 -11.72
C ASP A 128 -9.70 2.12 -12.64
N LYS A 129 -9.42 3.39 -12.95
CA LYS A 129 -8.24 3.79 -13.74
C LYS A 129 -6.94 3.44 -13.01
N LEU A 130 -6.84 3.79 -11.73
CA LEU A 130 -5.68 3.49 -10.88
C LEU A 130 -5.47 1.98 -10.72
N ILE A 131 -6.54 1.20 -10.52
CA ILE A 131 -6.48 -0.26 -10.42
C ILE A 131 -5.86 -0.84 -11.68
N LYS A 132 -6.31 -0.40 -12.86
CA LYS A 132 -5.76 -0.84 -14.13
C LYS A 132 -4.27 -0.48 -14.27
N GLU A 133 -3.88 0.74 -13.93
CA GLU A 133 -2.50 1.24 -14.08
C GLU A 133 -1.52 0.69 -13.03
N PHE A 134 -2.02 0.29 -11.87
CA PHE A 134 -1.22 -0.29 -10.79
C PHE A 134 -1.28 -1.82 -10.79
N THR A 135 -2.04 -2.42 -11.71
CA THR A 135 -2.00 -3.86 -11.94
C THR A 135 -0.66 -4.22 -12.57
N ILE A 136 0.03 -5.19 -11.97
CA ILE A 136 1.25 -5.75 -12.52
C ILE A 136 1.05 -7.22 -12.87
N SER A 137 1.78 -7.67 -13.88
CA SER A 137 2.02 -9.09 -14.09
C SER A 137 3.04 -9.60 -13.07
N PHE A 138 2.71 -10.69 -12.40
CA PHE A 138 3.58 -11.39 -11.46
C PHE A 138 3.77 -12.83 -11.92
N LYS A 139 5.02 -13.18 -12.24
CA LYS A 139 5.43 -14.50 -12.71
C LYS A 139 6.84 -14.82 -12.20
N ASP A 140 7.17 -16.11 -12.11
CA ASP A 140 8.52 -16.66 -11.90
C ASP A 140 9.22 -16.25 -10.58
N LYS A 141 8.55 -15.50 -9.70
CA LYS A 141 9.08 -15.09 -8.40
C LYS A 141 8.47 -15.94 -7.28
N SER A 142 9.34 -16.41 -6.40
CA SER A 142 8.95 -17.14 -5.21
C SER A 142 8.29 -16.22 -4.18
N MET A 143 7.28 -16.76 -3.51
CA MET A 143 6.57 -16.16 -2.40
C MET A 143 6.62 -17.13 -1.21
N TYR A 144 6.70 -16.63 0.01
CA TYR A 144 6.93 -17.45 1.18
C TYR A 144 5.78 -17.36 2.17
N ARG A 145 5.46 -18.48 2.81
CA ARG A 145 4.52 -18.51 3.92
C ARG A 145 5.08 -19.33 5.06
N ALA A 146 4.91 -18.84 6.28
CA ALA A 146 5.31 -19.54 7.49
C ALA A 146 4.09 -19.93 8.34
N ARG A 147 4.25 -20.99 9.14
CA ARG A 147 3.31 -21.42 10.17
C ARG A 147 4.12 -21.80 11.41
N ILE A 148 3.86 -21.14 12.53
CA ILE A 148 4.46 -21.46 13.83
C ILE A 148 3.62 -22.49 14.58
N ASN A 149 4.23 -23.18 15.54
CA ASN A 149 3.55 -24.12 16.45
C ASN A 149 2.75 -25.20 15.73
N VAL A 150 3.17 -25.55 14.51
CA VAL A 150 2.76 -26.78 13.85
C VAL A 150 3.33 -27.89 14.73
N ARG A 151 2.48 -28.50 15.58
CA ARG A 151 2.82 -29.70 16.36
C ARG A 151 3.41 -30.76 15.43
N ASP A 152 4.01 -31.81 15.99
CA ASP A 152 4.62 -32.99 15.32
C ASP A 152 3.72 -33.76 14.31
N MET A 153 2.70 -33.12 13.72
CA MET A 153 1.98 -33.47 12.49
C MET A 153 2.87 -33.62 11.26
N ALA A 154 4.14 -33.22 11.37
CA ALA A 154 5.17 -33.20 10.32
C ALA A 154 5.90 -34.55 10.14
N GLU A 155 5.36 -35.65 10.64
CA GLU A 155 5.90 -36.97 10.30
C GLU A 155 5.17 -37.56 9.07
N ARG A 156 5.86 -37.41 7.92
CA ARG A 156 5.88 -38.35 6.77
C ARG A 156 4.88 -38.21 5.60
N ASP A 157 4.29 -37.04 5.33
CA ASP A 157 3.52 -36.88 4.07
C ASP A 157 3.63 -35.47 3.45
N LYS A 158 4.22 -35.39 2.24
CA LYS A 158 4.34 -34.15 1.46
C LYS A 158 2.98 -33.53 1.13
N ASN A 159 1.95 -34.35 0.89
CA ASN A 159 0.63 -33.86 0.53
C ASN A 159 -0.03 -33.08 1.68
N LYS A 160 0.31 -33.41 2.94
CA LYS A 160 -0.19 -32.70 4.13
C LYS A 160 0.45 -31.33 4.32
N TYR A 161 1.68 -31.10 3.86
CA TYR A 161 2.34 -29.81 4.03
C TYR A 161 1.71 -28.71 3.18
N GLY A 162 1.24 -29.03 1.97
CA GLY A 162 0.46 -28.09 1.17
C GLY A 162 -0.82 -27.64 1.88
N GLU A 163 -1.49 -28.54 2.62
CA GLU A 163 -2.69 -28.21 3.41
C GLU A 163 -2.37 -27.38 4.65
N ILE A 164 -1.29 -27.73 5.37
CA ILE A 164 -0.84 -26.99 6.57
C ILE A 164 -0.38 -25.57 6.21
N LEU A 165 0.44 -25.46 5.17
CA LEU A 165 0.94 -24.18 4.67
C LEU A 165 -0.12 -23.41 3.88
N GLY A 166 -1.18 -24.05 3.43
CA GLY A 166 -2.29 -23.42 2.75
C GLY A 166 -3.02 -22.35 3.60
N PRO A 167 -3.89 -21.55 2.96
CA PRO A 167 -4.84 -20.69 3.68
C PRO A 167 -5.75 -21.52 4.59
N ALA A 168 -6.29 -20.89 5.64
CA ALA A 168 -7.21 -21.58 6.54
C ALA A 168 -8.52 -21.94 5.80
N PRO A 169 -9.16 -23.09 6.07
CA PRO A 169 -10.47 -23.40 5.51
C PRO A 169 -11.55 -22.39 5.89
N SER A 170 -12.61 -22.32 5.06
CA SER A 170 -13.80 -21.51 5.35
C SER A 170 -14.41 -21.94 6.69
N GLY A 171 -14.65 -20.98 7.58
CA GLY A 171 -15.12 -21.23 8.96
C GLY A 171 -14.01 -21.23 10.03
N LEU A 172 -12.75 -21.46 9.66
CA LEU A 172 -11.57 -21.32 10.55
C LEU A 172 -10.76 -20.05 10.26
N CYS A 173 -11.13 -19.31 9.22
CA CYS A 173 -10.51 -18.04 8.85
C CYS A 173 -10.77 -16.99 9.93
N LYS A 174 -9.69 -16.54 10.57
CA LYS A 174 -9.70 -15.34 11.40
C LYS A 174 -9.92 -14.11 10.53
N GLU A 175 -10.42 -13.05 11.15
CA GLU A 175 -10.52 -11.74 10.51
C GLU A 175 -9.12 -11.17 10.26
N ASN A 176 -8.84 -10.73 9.03
CA ASN A 176 -7.59 -10.06 8.67
C ASN A 176 -7.88 -8.74 7.96
N ARG A 177 -6.83 -7.95 7.68
CA ARG A 177 -6.94 -6.63 7.03
C ARG A 177 -7.64 -6.65 5.67
N LEU A 178 -7.40 -7.69 4.88
CA LEU A 178 -7.88 -7.77 3.49
C LEU A 178 -8.89 -8.91 3.29
N SER A 179 -9.08 -9.78 4.28
CA SER A 179 -10.06 -10.88 4.22
C SER A 179 -11.07 -10.77 5.37
N PRO A 180 -12.38 -10.66 5.08
CA PRO A 180 -13.42 -10.79 6.08
C PRO A 180 -13.34 -12.11 6.84
N LYS A 181 -13.83 -12.13 8.08
CA LYS A 181 -13.99 -13.37 8.83
C LYS A 181 -14.83 -14.36 8.03
N GLY A 182 -14.33 -15.60 7.90
CA GLY A 182 -15.00 -16.66 7.15
C GLY A 182 -14.68 -16.71 5.65
N ILE A 183 -14.02 -15.69 5.09
CA ILE A 183 -13.51 -15.71 3.71
C ILE A 183 -12.02 -16.08 3.71
N SER A 184 -11.67 -17.11 2.94
CA SER A 184 -10.32 -17.67 2.89
C SER A 184 -9.49 -17.02 1.80
N TYR A 185 -8.42 -16.30 2.16
CA TYR A 185 -7.41 -15.78 1.23
C TYR A 185 -6.01 -16.27 1.61
N MET A 186 -5.14 -16.41 0.59
CA MET A 186 -3.77 -16.83 0.77
C MET A 186 -2.84 -15.63 0.96
N TYR A 187 -2.45 -15.40 2.20
CA TYR A 187 -1.37 -14.48 2.57
C TYR A 187 0.01 -15.10 2.38
N LEU A 188 0.92 -14.34 1.80
CA LEU A 188 2.29 -14.70 1.43
C LEU A 188 3.22 -13.49 1.64
N ALA A 189 4.52 -13.71 1.68
CA ALA A 189 5.54 -12.69 1.85
C ALA A 189 6.67 -12.81 0.81
N GLU A 190 7.39 -11.72 0.56
CA GLU A 190 8.49 -11.69 -0.42
C GLU A 190 9.73 -12.43 0.06
N SER A 191 9.89 -12.60 1.37
CA SER A 191 11.04 -13.30 1.94
C SER A 191 10.64 -14.17 3.13
N ILE A 192 11.47 -15.17 3.41
CA ILE A 192 11.35 -16.04 4.59
C ILE A 192 11.33 -15.20 5.88
N ASN A 193 12.24 -14.22 5.99
CA ASN A 193 12.33 -13.35 7.17
C ASN A 193 11.04 -12.55 7.37
N THR A 194 10.46 -12.04 6.27
CA THR A 194 9.17 -11.35 6.31
C THR A 194 8.06 -12.30 6.73
N ALA A 195 8.00 -13.52 6.16
CA ALA A 195 6.99 -14.52 6.53
C ALA A 195 7.04 -14.89 8.02
N LEU A 196 8.24 -15.06 8.57
CA LEU A 196 8.46 -15.33 10.00
C LEU A 196 8.07 -14.13 10.88
N ALA A 197 8.41 -12.91 10.46
CA ALA A 197 8.04 -11.70 11.17
C ALA A 197 6.51 -11.50 11.21
N GLU A 198 5.81 -11.72 10.10
CA GLU A 198 4.33 -11.65 10.03
C GLU A 198 3.65 -12.70 10.92
N CYS A 199 4.28 -13.87 11.10
CA CYS A 199 3.82 -14.87 12.05
C CYS A 199 4.20 -14.56 13.51
N ARG A 200 4.97 -13.49 13.74
CA ARG A 200 5.52 -13.09 15.05
C ARG A 200 6.30 -14.22 15.71
N ALA A 201 7.04 -14.99 14.92
CA ALA A 201 7.85 -16.08 15.42
C ALA A 201 8.92 -15.55 16.38
N ILE A 202 8.99 -16.11 17.58
CA ILE A 202 9.96 -15.73 18.61
C ILE A 202 10.98 -16.84 18.84
N THR A 203 12.09 -16.50 19.50
CA THR A 203 13.11 -17.47 19.91
C THR A 203 12.48 -18.66 20.62
N GLY A 204 12.83 -19.87 20.18
CA GLY A 204 12.28 -21.13 20.70
C GLY A 204 11.11 -21.67 19.90
N ASP A 205 10.43 -20.85 19.09
CA ASP A 205 9.37 -21.32 18.20
C ASP A 205 9.95 -22.27 17.13
N LYS A 206 9.11 -23.22 16.72
CA LYS A 206 9.34 -24.03 15.53
C LYS A 206 8.39 -23.58 14.44
N ALA A 207 8.92 -23.34 13.25
CA ALA A 207 8.18 -22.85 12.11
C ALA A 207 8.35 -23.80 10.91
N LEU A 208 7.24 -24.08 10.24
CA LEU A 208 7.23 -24.66 8.90
C LEU A 208 7.12 -23.50 7.90
N ILE A 209 8.03 -23.46 6.93
CA ILE A 209 8.07 -22.44 5.88
C ILE A 209 7.88 -23.13 4.54
N GLY A 210 7.02 -22.59 3.69
CA GLY A 210 6.83 -23.02 2.30
C GLY A 210 7.27 -21.95 1.32
N GLU A 211 7.92 -22.38 0.24
CA GLU A 211 8.18 -21.61 -0.96
C GLU A 211 7.10 -21.93 -2.01
N PHE A 212 6.38 -20.90 -2.43
CA PHE A 212 5.33 -20.97 -3.42
C PHE A 212 5.72 -20.22 -4.69
N VAL A 213 5.52 -20.85 -5.86
CA VAL A 213 5.73 -20.21 -7.15
C VAL A 213 4.43 -20.19 -7.97
N PRO A 214 4.16 -19.13 -8.74
CA PRO A 214 3.01 -19.10 -9.63
C PRO A 214 3.08 -20.17 -10.72
N LYS A 215 1.97 -20.89 -10.93
CA LYS A 215 1.78 -21.86 -12.03
C LYS A 215 1.46 -21.19 -13.37
N ARG A 216 0.99 -19.94 -13.30
CA ARG A 216 0.68 -19.07 -14.43
C ARG A 216 1.02 -17.64 -14.07
N GLU A 217 0.96 -16.77 -15.06
CA GLU A 217 0.98 -15.33 -14.84
C GLU A 217 -0.20 -14.91 -13.95
N LEU A 218 0.08 -14.14 -12.90
CA LEU A 218 -0.91 -13.58 -11.98
C LEU A 218 -1.02 -12.07 -12.19
N PHE A 219 -2.23 -11.53 -12.12
CA PHE A 219 -2.47 -10.10 -12.20
C PHE A 219 -2.74 -9.53 -10.81
N LEU A 220 -1.79 -8.78 -10.27
CA LEU A 220 -1.84 -8.30 -8.88
C LEU A 220 -1.92 -6.77 -8.84
N PHE A 221 -2.75 -6.24 -7.95
CA PHE A 221 -2.81 -4.80 -7.69
C PHE A 221 -1.66 -4.38 -6.79
N ASP A 222 -0.73 -3.57 -7.31
CA ASP A 222 0.49 -3.20 -6.58
C ASP A 222 0.30 -1.90 -5.76
N LEU A 223 -0.01 -2.07 -4.48
CA LEU A 223 -0.02 -1.01 -3.47
C LEU A 223 1.34 -0.82 -2.79
N SER A 224 2.39 -1.49 -3.24
CA SER A 224 3.72 -1.40 -2.63
C SER A 224 4.62 -0.31 -3.21
N LYS A 225 4.09 0.55 -4.08
CA LYS A 225 4.82 1.68 -4.66
C LYS A 225 5.19 2.72 -3.58
N ASP A 226 6.23 3.50 -3.83
CA ASP A 226 6.60 4.64 -3.00
C ASP A 226 5.76 5.87 -3.37
N ASP A 227 5.65 6.13 -4.67
CA ASP A 227 4.93 7.26 -5.25
C ASP A 227 3.69 6.78 -6.00
N PHE A 228 2.55 7.41 -5.70
CA PHE A 228 1.25 7.08 -6.29
C PHE A 228 0.76 8.18 -7.24
N CYS A 229 1.00 9.43 -6.88
CA CYS A 229 0.64 10.61 -7.65
C CYS A 229 1.87 11.23 -8.31
N HIS A 230 1.63 11.99 -9.36
CA HIS A 230 2.61 12.85 -9.97
C HIS A 230 2.87 14.08 -9.10
N SER A 231 4.01 14.70 -9.34
CA SER A 231 4.22 16.05 -8.84
C SER A 231 3.24 16.99 -9.53
N ILE A 232 2.74 18.01 -8.81
CA ILE A 232 1.98 19.12 -9.43
C ILE A 232 2.79 19.88 -10.50
N PHE A 233 4.10 19.61 -10.58
CA PHE A 233 5.02 20.18 -11.55
C PHE A 233 5.27 19.27 -12.77
N ASP A 234 4.74 18.05 -12.80
CA ASP A 234 4.88 17.12 -13.92
C ASP A 234 3.89 17.47 -15.04
N GLU A 235 4.33 17.37 -16.29
CA GLU A 235 3.47 17.59 -17.47
C GLU A 235 2.28 16.61 -17.53
N ASN A 236 2.40 15.47 -16.84
CA ASN A 236 1.39 14.42 -16.76
C ASN A 236 0.45 14.59 -15.55
N PHE A 237 0.58 15.65 -14.76
CA PHE A 237 -0.30 15.91 -13.62
C PHE A 237 -1.76 16.05 -14.07
N ASP A 238 -2.63 15.28 -13.42
CA ASP A 238 -4.07 15.28 -13.62
C ASP A 238 -4.72 15.38 -12.24
N GLY A 239 -5.33 16.54 -11.95
CA GLY A 239 -5.84 16.84 -10.62
C GLY A 239 -6.75 15.75 -10.06
N MET A 240 -7.65 15.19 -10.88
CA MET A 240 -8.60 14.17 -10.43
C MET A 240 -7.92 12.83 -10.19
N TYR A 241 -7.10 12.40 -11.14
CA TYR A 241 -6.32 11.18 -11.04
C TYR A 241 -5.39 11.23 -9.82
N ASP A 242 -4.62 12.30 -9.66
CA ASP A 242 -3.63 12.45 -8.61
C ASP A 242 -4.27 12.61 -7.23
N CYS A 243 -5.45 13.26 -7.13
CA CYS A 243 -6.26 13.23 -5.91
C CYS A 243 -6.64 11.81 -5.50
N TYR A 244 -7.14 10.98 -6.42
CA TYR A 244 -7.46 9.58 -6.10
C TYR A 244 -6.21 8.75 -5.80
N ALA A 245 -5.10 9.04 -6.48
CA ALA A 245 -3.83 8.37 -6.22
C ALA A 245 -3.30 8.63 -4.81
N LEU A 246 -3.43 9.87 -4.30
CA LEU A 246 -3.10 10.22 -2.92
C LEU A 246 -3.97 9.46 -1.91
N VAL A 247 -5.28 9.34 -2.18
CA VAL A 247 -6.13 8.55 -1.29
C VAL A 247 -5.77 7.08 -1.36
N LEU A 248 -5.40 6.57 -2.53
CA LEU A 248 -4.90 5.21 -2.66
C LEU A 248 -3.60 4.99 -1.87
N GLN A 249 -2.72 5.98 -1.83
CA GLN A 249 -1.52 5.96 -0.99
C GLN A 249 -1.89 5.89 0.51
N LYS A 250 -2.92 6.62 0.96
CA LYS A 250 -3.46 6.50 2.32
C LYS A 250 -3.99 5.10 2.62
N ILE A 251 -4.76 4.53 1.70
CA ILE A 251 -5.28 3.16 1.83
C ILE A 251 -4.12 2.16 1.95
N SER A 252 -3.08 2.32 1.12
CA SER A 252 -1.86 1.50 1.19
C SER A 252 -1.17 1.61 2.55
N LYS A 253 -1.01 2.84 3.09
CA LYS A 253 -0.45 3.09 4.43
C LYS A 253 -1.32 2.44 5.53
N GLU A 254 -2.64 2.53 5.42
CA GLU A 254 -3.57 1.89 6.37
C GLU A 254 -3.43 0.36 6.38
N ILE A 255 -3.38 -0.25 5.19
CA ILE A 255 -3.16 -1.69 5.01
C ILE A 255 -1.78 -2.12 5.57
N SER A 256 -0.76 -1.27 5.44
CA SER A 256 0.62 -1.57 5.83
C SER A 256 0.99 -1.17 7.27
N ARG A 257 0.04 -0.68 8.08
CA ARG A 257 0.29 -0.26 9.47
C ARG A 257 0.60 -1.47 10.38
N PRO A 258 1.43 -1.41 11.43
CA PRO A 258 1.56 -2.53 12.38
C PRO A 258 0.27 -2.80 13.17
N ILE A 259 -0.10 -4.07 13.43
CA ILE A 259 -1.21 -4.45 14.33
C ILE A 259 -0.74 -4.38 15.80
N GLY A 260 -1.53 -3.72 16.67
CA GLY A 260 -1.45 -3.89 18.12
C GLY A 260 -2.28 -5.08 18.62
N ASN A 261 -1.87 -5.75 19.70
CA ASN A 261 -2.48 -7.01 20.17
C ASN A 261 -4.00 -6.97 20.49
N ASN A 262 -4.58 -5.76 20.66
CA ASN A 262 -6.00 -5.54 20.96
C ASN A 262 -6.65 -4.57 19.96
N GLU A 263 -6.23 -4.61 18.70
CA GLU A 263 -6.80 -3.73 17.68
C GLU A 263 -8.27 -4.08 17.38
N ASP A 264 -9.12 -3.07 17.38
CA ASP A 264 -10.53 -3.19 17.00
C ASP A 264 -10.64 -3.67 15.55
N THR A 265 -11.16 -4.88 15.35
CA THR A 265 -11.27 -5.50 14.01
C THR A 265 -12.25 -4.76 13.11
N LEU A 266 -13.13 -3.91 13.68
CA LEU A 266 -13.98 -2.99 12.92
C LEU A 266 -13.14 -2.05 12.03
N LYS A 267 -11.88 -1.78 12.39
CA LYS A 267 -10.95 -0.99 11.58
C LYS A 267 -10.56 -1.66 10.27
N TYR A 268 -10.71 -2.98 10.14
CA TYR A 268 -10.37 -3.71 8.91
C TYR A 268 -11.49 -3.69 7.87
N ILE A 269 -12.72 -3.37 8.27
CA ILE A 269 -13.87 -3.40 7.36
C ILE A 269 -13.66 -2.57 6.08
N PRO A 270 -13.13 -1.33 6.10
CA PRO A 270 -12.93 -0.56 4.87
C PRO A 270 -11.94 -1.23 3.91
N SER A 271 -10.81 -1.73 4.42
CA SER A 271 -9.80 -2.41 3.61
C SER A 271 -10.26 -3.78 3.10
N GLN A 272 -11.11 -4.48 3.86
CA GLN A 272 -11.77 -5.71 3.41
C GLN A 272 -12.76 -5.46 2.27
N VAL A 273 -13.63 -4.46 2.40
CA VAL A 273 -14.58 -4.08 1.32
C VAL A 273 -13.81 -3.64 0.08
N PHE A 274 -12.72 -2.88 0.25
CA PHE A 274 -11.85 -2.51 -0.86
C PHE A 274 -11.22 -3.74 -1.52
N ALA A 275 -10.70 -4.70 -0.75
CA ALA A 275 -10.11 -5.92 -1.28
C ALA A 275 -11.13 -6.79 -2.05
N GLU A 276 -12.37 -6.90 -1.57
CA GLU A 276 -13.44 -7.58 -2.32
C GLU A 276 -13.76 -6.86 -3.62
N TYR A 277 -13.76 -5.52 -3.62
CA TYR A 277 -13.91 -4.75 -4.86
C TYR A 277 -12.79 -5.01 -5.87
N ILE A 278 -11.53 -5.11 -5.41
CA ILE A 278 -10.39 -5.48 -6.28
C ILE A 278 -10.59 -6.91 -6.83
N ARG A 279 -11.03 -7.86 -6.00
CA ARG A 279 -11.35 -9.22 -6.44
C ARG A 279 -12.44 -9.23 -7.52
N ASP A 280 -13.49 -8.43 -7.36
CA ASP A 280 -14.60 -8.33 -8.31
C ASP A 280 -14.18 -7.72 -9.66
N LYS A 281 -13.03 -7.02 -9.73
CA LYS A 281 -12.40 -6.58 -10.98
C LYS A 281 -11.64 -7.68 -11.71
N GLY A 282 -11.58 -8.91 -11.14
CA GLY A 282 -10.97 -10.07 -11.77
C GLY A 282 -9.45 -10.18 -11.57
N LEU A 283 -8.88 -9.44 -10.62
CA LEU A 283 -7.47 -9.56 -10.27
C LEU A 283 -7.24 -10.80 -9.37
N ASP A 284 -6.03 -11.31 -9.36
CA ASP A 284 -5.64 -12.49 -8.57
C ASP A 284 -5.30 -12.16 -7.11
N GLY A 285 -4.99 -10.89 -6.82
CA GLY A 285 -4.56 -10.48 -5.49
C GLY A 285 -4.06 -9.04 -5.39
N ILE A 286 -3.52 -8.71 -4.22
CA ILE A 286 -2.96 -7.39 -3.87
C ILE A 286 -1.54 -7.58 -3.33
N ILE A 287 -0.62 -6.71 -3.74
CA ILE A 287 0.73 -6.57 -3.18
C ILE A 287 0.75 -5.33 -2.30
N TYR A 288 1.34 -5.40 -1.11
CA TYR A 288 1.43 -4.27 -0.19
C TYR A 288 2.76 -4.31 0.60
N LYS A 289 3.17 -3.19 1.18
CA LYS A 289 4.38 -3.13 2.01
C LYS A 289 4.16 -3.89 3.32
N SER A 290 5.14 -4.67 3.75
CA SER A 290 5.09 -5.28 5.09
C SER A 290 5.21 -4.21 6.15
N SER A 291 4.42 -4.33 7.21
CA SER A 291 4.52 -3.46 8.39
C SER A 291 5.74 -3.78 9.28
N LEU A 292 6.40 -4.93 9.01
CA LEU A 292 7.43 -5.52 9.86
C LEU A 292 8.78 -5.67 9.13
N SER A 293 8.86 -5.27 7.86
CA SER A 293 10.10 -5.30 7.07
C SER A 293 10.03 -4.32 5.90
N SER A 294 11.16 -4.02 5.26
CA SER A 294 11.22 -3.23 4.01
C SER A 294 10.74 -4.01 2.77
N LYS A 295 10.20 -5.21 2.96
CA LYS A 295 9.80 -6.15 1.91
C LYS A 295 8.28 -6.17 1.72
N LYS A 296 7.82 -6.85 0.68
CA LYS A 296 6.41 -6.90 0.30
C LYS A 296 5.68 -8.11 0.90
N ASN A 297 4.37 -7.95 1.08
CA ASN A 297 3.41 -9.02 1.32
C ASN A 297 2.46 -9.13 0.14
N TYR A 298 1.86 -10.31 0.00
CA TYR A 298 0.90 -10.64 -1.03
C TYR A 298 -0.34 -11.23 -0.35
N VAL A 299 -1.53 -10.82 -0.80
CA VAL A 299 -2.76 -11.56 -0.56
C VAL A 299 -3.30 -12.01 -1.90
N LEU A 300 -3.50 -13.31 -2.06
CA LEU A 300 -4.12 -13.88 -3.24
C LEU A 300 -5.57 -14.23 -2.90
N PHE A 301 -6.52 -13.90 -3.79
CA PHE A 301 -7.95 -14.16 -3.62
C PHE A 301 -8.34 -15.63 -3.85
N TYR A 302 -7.52 -16.52 -3.30
CA TYR A 302 -7.61 -17.96 -3.42
C TYR A 302 -7.54 -18.58 -2.03
N GLY A 303 -8.46 -19.50 -1.77
CA GLY A 303 -8.69 -20.10 -0.48
C GLY A 303 -8.27 -21.57 -0.42
N ALA A 304 -8.60 -22.25 0.68
CA ALA A 304 -8.29 -23.67 0.86
C ALA A 304 -9.13 -24.55 -0.08
N ASP A 305 -8.75 -25.82 -0.27
CA ASP A 305 -9.49 -26.78 -1.11
C ASP A 305 -11.00 -26.81 -0.80
N GLU A 306 -11.36 -26.77 0.48
CA GLU A 306 -12.75 -26.82 0.93
C GLU A 306 -13.55 -25.55 0.62
N SER A 307 -12.87 -24.43 0.33
CA SER A 307 -13.49 -23.17 -0.08
C SER A 307 -13.95 -23.15 -1.54
N ASN A 308 -13.60 -24.20 -2.31
CA ASN A 308 -13.88 -24.31 -3.75
C ASN A 308 -15.37 -24.63 -4.07
N LYS A 309 -16.24 -24.65 -3.06
CA LYS A 309 -17.68 -24.94 -3.22
C LYS A 309 -18.38 -23.71 -3.81
N PHE A 310 -18.97 -23.90 -4.98
CA PHE A 310 -19.81 -22.89 -5.61
C PHE A 310 -21.15 -22.77 -4.86
N VAL A 311 -21.47 -21.57 -4.36
CA VAL A 311 -22.73 -21.30 -3.66
C VAL A 311 -23.34 -20.03 -4.22
N LEU A 312 -24.52 -20.14 -4.84
CA LEU A 312 -25.30 -19.00 -5.36
C LEU A 312 -24.49 -18.02 -6.23
N GLY A 313 -23.64 -18.51 -7.13
CA GLY A 313 -22.83 -17.64 -7.98
C GLY A 313 -21.43 -17.32 -7.43
N SER A 314 -21.23 -17.50 -6.13
CA SER A 314 -19.99 -17.15 -5.45
C SER A 314 -19.07 -18.35 -5.27
N LYS A 315 -17.77 -18.11 -5.47
CA LYS A 315 -16.72 -19.13 -5.32
C LYS A 315 -15.43 -18.43 -4.91
N ILE A 316 -14.73 -19.00 -3.93
CA ILE A 316 -13.32 -18.71 -3.72
C ILE A 316 -12.53 -19.87 -4.33
N PRO A 317 -11.79 -19.65 -5.44
CA PRO A 317 -11.02 -20.71 -6.08
C PRO A 317 -9.91 -21.23 -5.16
N CYS A 318 -9.48 -22.47 -5.36
CA CYS A 318 -8.45 -23.07 -4.55
C CYS A 318 -7.06 -22.49 -4.91
N PHE A 319 -6.23 -22.18 -3.91
CA PHE A 319 -4.87 -21.68 -4.12
C PHE A 319 -3.98 -22.63 -4.94
N LYS A 320 -4.22 -23.94 -4.88
CA LYS A 320 -3.50 -24.95 -5.67
C LYS A 320 -3.73 -24.79 -7.18
N GLU A 321 -4.77 -24.05 -7.60
CA GLU A 321 -5.03 -23.75 -9.02
C GLU A 321 -4.00 -22.75 -9.59
N ILE A 322 -3.39 -21.91 -8.75
CA ILE A 322 -2.55 -20.80 -9.21
C ILE A 322 -1.11 -20.80 -8.70
N VAL A 323 -0.83 -21.49 -7.59
CA VAL A 323 0.52 -21.62 -7.04
C VAL A 323 0.85 -23.07 -6.73
N GLU A 324 2.12 -23.42 -6.81
CA GLU A 324 2.66 -24.71 -6.36
C GLU A 324 3.61 -24.51 -5.19
N LEU A 325 3.60 -25.47 -4.25
CA LEU A 325 4.60 -25.56 -3.20
C LEU A 325 5.86 -26.18 -3.82
N LYS A 326 6.87 -25.35 -4.07
CA LYS A 326 8.13 -25.74 -4.70
C LYS A 326 9.09 -26.37 -3.71
N ASP A 327 9.20 -25.79 -2.52
CA ASP A 327 10.05 -26.28 -1.44
C ASP A 327 9.43 -25.97 -0.07
N TYR A 328 9.88 -26.68 0.96
CA TYR A 328 9.52 -26.39 2.34
C TYR A 328 10.67 -26.72 3.30
N GLN A 329 10.75 -25.97 4.38
CA GLN A 329 11.74 -26.21 5.43
C GLN A 329 11.13 -26.10 6.81
N TYR A 330 11.64 -26.92 7.71
CA TYR A 330 11.35 -26.84 9.13
C TYR A 330 12.51 -26.13 9.83
N VAL A 331 12.21 -25.04 10.52
CA VAL A 331 13.22 -24.23 11.20
C VAL A 331 12.86 -24.05 12.67
N LYS A 332 13.89 -24.05 13.51
CA LYS A 332 13.80 -23.64 14.90
C LYS A 332 14.38 -22.22 15.01
N ILE A 333 13.62 -21.30 15.59
CA ILE A 333 14.06 -19.91 15.75
C ILE A 333 15.06 -19.84 16.91
N LEU A 334 16.28 -19.44 16.60
CA LEU A 334 17.37 -19.29 17.57
C LEU A 334 17.50 -17.84 18.05
N PRO A 335 18.13 -17.59 19.21
CA PRO A 335 18.45 -16.24 19.66
C PRO A 335 19.29 -15.49 18.61
N LEU A 336 19.12 -14.15 18.53
CA LEU A 336 19.63 -13.25 17.49
C LEU A 336 21.14 -13.32 17.16
N ASP A 337 21.97 -13.92 18.02
CA ASP A 337 23.42 -14.02 17.81
C ASP A 337 23.86 -15.21 16.94
N ILE A 338 22.93 -16.04 16.44
CA ILE A 338 23.23 -17.17 15.57
C ILE A 338 22.31 -17.14 14.35
N LYS A 339 22.88 -16.83 13.17
CA LYS A 339 22.20 -16.99 11.87
C LYS A 339 21.66 -18.42 11.76
N TYR A 340 20.36 -18.52 11.47
CA TYR A 340 19.54 -19.72 11.26
C TYR A 340 20.31 -21.03 11.02
N VAL A 341 20.00 -22.07 11.79
CA VAL A 341 20.44 -23.45 11.50
C VAL A 341 19.27 -24.18 10.83
N CYS A 342 19.44 -24.55 9.56
CA CYS A 342 18.53 -25.47 8.89
C CYS A 342 18.69 -26.84 9.55
N GLU A 343 17.70 -27.30 10.32
CA GLU A 343 17.77 -28.62 10.99
C GLU A 343 17.58 -29.78 10.00
N LYS A 344 17.05 -29.54 8.79
CA LYS A 344 16.97 -30.52 7.70
C LYS A 344 16.62 -29.83 6.36
N THR A 345 17.49 -29.99 5.37
CA THR A 345 17.13 -29.88 3.95
C THR A 345 16.85 -31.31 3.47
N LEU A 346 15.63 -31.63 3.05
CA LEU A 346 15.37 -32.94 2.47
C LEU A 346 15.75 -32.88 0.99
N PRO A 347 16.78 -33.61 0.52
CA PRO A 347 17.16 -33.59 -0.88
C PRO A 347 16.04 -34.14 -1.76
N PHE A 348 15.92 -33.56 -2.94
CA PHE A 348 15.09 -34.04 -4.03
C PHE A 348 15.52 -35.48 -4.36
N MET A 349 14.67 -36.46 -4.07
CA MET A 349 14.77 -37.78 -4.70
C MET A 349 13.83 -37.73 -5.90
N ASP A 350 14.43 -37.74 -7.09
CA ASP A 350 13.76 -38.10 -8.33
C ASP A 350 13.09 -39.46 -8.11
N CYS A 351 11.76 -39.49 -8.17
CA CYS A 351 11.03 -40.72 -8.41
C CYS A 351 10.41 -40.60 -9.80
N PHE A 352 11.25 -40.78 -10.82
CA PHE A 352 10.81 -41.32 -12.10
C PHE A 352 10.85 -42.84 -12.01
N ASP A 353 9.71 -43.43 -12.39
CA ASP A 353 9.48 -44.77 -12.94
C ASP A 353 9.98 -46.01 -12.18
N ASP A 354 9.00 -46.80 -11.73
CA ASP A 354 8.90 -48.24 -12.05
C ASP A 354 7.46 -48.55 -12.52
#